data_AF-A0A0F9GP66-F1
#
_entry.id   AF-A0A0F9GP66-F1
#
_cell.length_a   1.000
_cell.length_b   1.000
_cell.length_c   1.000
_cell.angle_alpha   90.00
_cell.angle_beta   90.00
_cell.angle_gamma   90.00
#
_symmetry.space_group_name_H-M   'P 1'
#
loop_
_entity.id
_entity.type
_entity.pdbx_description
1 polymer ?
#
loop_
_entity_poly.entity_id
_entity_poly.type
_entity_poly.pdbx_seq_one_letter_code
_entity_poly.pdbx_strand_id
1 'polypeptide(L)' 'MSMDRVTGVTGNSIQDGLTRAGWVAAVQASVAFTVLRWDWLATDELALLEIPITFVAVGAWGVFDALRPKT' A
#
# COMPACT_ATOMS: atom_id res chain seq x y z
N MET A 1 10.04 0.20 -21.40
CA MET A 1 8.69 0.45 -20.85
C MET A 1 8.85 1.43 -19.71
N SER A 2 8.21 2.61 -19.75
CA SER A 2 8.38 3.63 -18.71
C SER A 2 7.74 3.19 -17.39
N MET A 3 8.44 3.41 -16.27
CA MET A 3 7.95 3.09 -14.93
C MET A 3 6.61 3.78 -14.60
N ASP A 4 6.33 4.94 -15.21
CA ASP A 4 5.09 5.71 -15.02
C ASP A 4 3.83 4.90 -15.35
N ARG A 5 3.94 4.00 -16.34
CA ARG A 5 2.81 3.16 -16.78
C ARG A 5 2.60 1.97 -15.84
N VAL A 6 3.60 1.60 -15.04
CA VAL A 6 3.55 0.50 -14.06
C VAL A 6 3.07 1.02 -12.71
N THR A 7 3.41 2.25 -12.36
CA THR A 7 3.05 2.86 -11.08
C THR A 7 1.71 3.57 -11.11
N GLY A 8 1.07 3.74 -12.27
CA GLY A 8 -0.29 4.30 -12.38
C GLY A 8 -0.39 5.77 -11.97
N VAL A 9 0.73 6.49 -11.99
CA VAL A 9 0.81 7.91 -11.62
C VAL A 9 0.78 8.71 -12.91
N THR A 10 -0.33 9.41 -13.14
CA THR A 10 -0.62 10.05 -14.44
C THR A 10 -0.71 11.56 -14.36
N GLY A 11 -0.62 12.14 -13.15
CA GLY A 11 -0.88 13.56 -12.88
C GLY A 11 -2.36 13.89 -12.75
N ASN A 12 -3.25 12.88 -12.82
CA ASN A 12 -4.67 13.00 -12.54
C ASN A 12 -4.92 12.62 -11.07
N SER A 13 -5.43 13.57 -10.27
CA SER A 13 -5.66 13.38 -8.84
C SER A 13 -6.55 12.19 -8.48
N ILE A 14 -7.49 11.81 -9.37
CA ILE A 14 -8.36 10.64 -9.15
C ILE A 14 -7.60 9.34 -9.39
N GLN A 15 -6.83 9.25 -10.48
CA GLN A 15 -6.05 8.06 -10.78
C GLN A 15 -4.94 7.86 -9.75
N ASP A 16 -4.23 8.92 -9.38
CA ASP A 16 -3.18 8.88 -8.37
C ASP A 16 -3.77 8.49 -6.99
N GLY A 17 -4.98 8.95 -6.67
CA GLY A 17 -5.71 8.55 -5.47
C GLY A 17 -6.10 7.06 -5.46
N LEU A 18 -6.61 6.54 -6.58
CA LEU A 18 -6.94 5.12 -6.74
C LEU A 18 -5.70 4.23 -6.67
N THR A 19 -4.60 4.66 -7.28
CA THR A 19 -3.31 3.98 -7.22
C THR A 19 -2.82 3.89 -5.77
N ARG A 20 -2.91 4.99 -5.01
CA ARG A 20 -2.52 5.01 -3.59
C ARG A 20 -3.41 4.10 -2.74
N ALA A 21 -4.72 4.12 -2.96
CA ALA A 21 -5.65 3.22 -2.28
C ALA A 21 -5.38 1.75 -2.63
N GLY A 22 -5.11 1.47 -3.90
CA GLY A 22 -4.72 0.14 -4.39
C GLY A 22 -3.43 -0.36 -3.74
N TRP A 23 -2.45 0.50 -3.56
CA TRP A 23 -1.23 0.18 -2.81
C TRP A 23 -1.51 -0.20 -1.36
N VAL A 24 -2.30 0.60 -0.64
CA VAL A 24 -2.66 0.31 0.76
C VAL A 24 -3.38 -1.03 0.86
N ALA A 25 -4.35 -1.28 -0.02
CA ALA A 25 -5.08 -2.55 -0.07
C ALA A 25 -4.14 -3.73 -0.36
N ALA A 26 -3.19 -3.58 -1.27
CA ALA A 26 -2.22 -4.62 -1.60
C ALA A 26 -1.31 -4.95 -0.39
N VAL A 27 -0.85 -3.93 0.34
CA VAL A 27 -0.05 -4.12 1.56
C VAL A 27 -0.87 -4.80 2.65
N GLN A 28 -2.08 -4.30 2.92
CA GLN A 28 -2.98 -4.90 3.92
C GLN A 28 -3.27 -6.38 3.60
N ALA A 29 -3.61 -6.68 2.35
CA ALA A 29 -3.88 -8.05 1.92
C ALA A 29 -2.65 -8.96 2.03
N SER A 30 -1.45 -8.46 1.67
CA SER A 30 -0.21 -9.23 1.74
C SER A 30 0.19 -9.55 3.18
N VAL A 31 0.06 -8.57 4.08
CA VAL A 31 0.32 -8.75 5.51
C VAL A 31 -0.70 -9.71 6.12
N ALA A 32 -1.99 -9.49 5.86
CA ALA A 32 -3.07 -10.36 6.35
C ALA A 32 -2.89 -11.81 5.88
N PHE A 33 -2.60 -12.01 4.59
CA PHE A 33 -2.32 -13.34 4.05
C PHE A 33 -1.14 -14.00 4.75
N THR A 34 -0.03 -13.28 4.95
CA THR A 34 1.17 -13.84 5.58
C THR A 34 0.92 -14.20 7.05
N VAL A 35 0.28 -13.31 7.81
CA VAL A 35 -0.04 -13.54 9.22
C VAL A 35 -0.95 -14.75 9.39
N LEU A 36 -2.02 -14.82 8.60
CA LEU A 36 -2.99 -15.92 8.66
C LEU A 36 -2.42 -17.23 8.10
N ARG A 37 -1.57 -17.18 7.07
CA ARG A 37 -0.99 -18.39 6.46
C ARG A 37 0.00 -19.11 7.37
N TRP A 38 0.69 -18.38 8.25
CA TRP A 38 1.67 -18.93 9.18
C TRP A 38 1.19 -18.94 10.64
N ASP A 39 -0.11 -18.70 10.89
CA ASP A 39 -0.73 -18.71 12.21
C ASP A 39 0.01 -17.83 13.24
N TRP A 40 0.52 -16.67 12.81
CA TRP A 40 1.26 -15.76 13.69
C TRP A 40 0.35 -15.06 14.70
N LEU A 41 -0.90 -14.77 14.31
CA LEU A 41 -1.91 -14.09 15.10
C LEU A 41 -3.29 -14.62 14.77
N ALA A 42 -4.22 -14.50 15.72
CA ALA A 42 -5.63 -14.70 15.45
C ALA A 42 -6.23 -13.52 14.64
N THR A 43 -7.36 -13.75 13.98
CA THR A 43 -8.00 -12.77 13.09
C THR A 43 -8.45 -11.50 13.83
N ASP A 44 -8.89 -11.64 15.07
CA ASP A 44 -9.28 -10.53 15.96
C ASP A 44 -8.08 -9.70 16.43
N GLU A 45 -6.94 -10.34 16.69
CA GLU A 45 -5.68 -9.65 16.98
C GLU A 45 -5.16 -8.90 15.76
N LEU A 46 -5.29 -9.48 14.56
CA LEU A 46 -4.93 -8.83 13.30
C LEU A 46 -5.76 -7.56 13.04
N ALA A 47 -7.03 -7.53 13.45
CA ALA A 47 -7.88 -6.34 13.31
C ALA A 47 -7.33 -5.14 14.11
N LEU A 48 -6.69 -5.38 15.25
CA LEU A 48 -6.01 -4.31 16.01
C LEU A 48 -4.82 -3.72 15.25
N LEU A 49 -4.21 -4.49 14.35
CA LEU A 49 -3.07 -4.07 13.53
C LEU A 49 -3.48 -3.39 12.22
N GLU A 50 -4.76 -3.39 11.85
CA GLU A 50 -5.24 -2.81 10.59
C GLU A 50 -4.85 -1.32 10.45
N ILE A 51 -5.10 -0.53 11.50
CA ILE A 51 -4.75 0.91 11.51
C ILE A 51 -3.22 1.10 11.41
N PRO A 52 -2.38 0.47 12.26
CA PRO A 52 -0.92 0.53 12.11
C PRO A 52 -0.41 0.16 10.72
N ILE A 53 -0.89 -0.96 10.15
CA ILE A 53 -0.49 -1.41 8.81
C ILE A 53 -0.83 -0.35 7.76
N THR A 54 -2.02 0.26 7.87
CA THR A 54 -2.47 1.32 6.97
C THR A 54 -1.53 2.53 7.02
N PHE A 55 -1.16 3.00 8.21
CA PHE A 55 -0.24 4.13 8.36
C PHE A 55 1.13 3.82 7.77
N VAL A 56 1.66 2.62 8.00
CA VAL A 56 2.93 2.19 7.41
C VAL A 56 2.84 2.14 5.89
N ALA A 57 1.75 1.60 5.33
CA ALA A 57 1.53 1.54 3.89
C ALA A 57 1.47 2.94 3.25
N VAL A 58 0.70 3.85 3.84
CA VAL A 58 0.59 5.25 3.37
C VAL A 58 1.95 5.97 3.49
N GLY A 59 2.67 5.74 4.58
CA GLY A 59 4.01 6.30 4.80
C GLY A 59 5.02 5.80 3.75
N ALA A 60 5.03 4.50 3.48
CA ALA A 60 5.88 3.89 2.46
C ALA A 60 5.58 4.45 1.06
N TRP A 61 4.30 4.65 0.73
CA TRP A 61 3.91 5.33 -0.51
C TRP A 61 4.43 6.77 -0.54
N GLY A 62 4.32 7.51 0.57
CA GLY A 62 4.83 8.88 0.66
C GLY A 62 6.34 8.98 0.42
N VAL A 63 7.11 8.03 0.96
CA VAL A 63 8.57 7.94 0.70
C VAL A 63 8.84 7.65 -0.77
N PHE A 64 8.13 6.69 -1.37
CA PHE A 64 8.25 6.39 -2.79
C PHE A 64 7.91 7.60 -3.67
N ASP A 65 6.81 8.29 -3.37
CA ASP A 65 6.34 9.49 -4.06
C ASP A 65 7.34 10.66 -3.97
N ALA A 66 8.06 10.76 -2.85
CA ALA A 66 9.09 11.77 -2.64
C ALA A 66 10.41 11.46 -3.38
N LEU A 67 10.76 10.18 -3.52
CA LEU A 67 12.02 9.74 -4.15
C LEU A 67 11.93 9.57 -5.66
N ARG A 68 10.73 9.43 -6.22
CA ARG A 68 10.59 9.25 -7.66
C ARG A 68 10.98 10.54 -8.43
N PRO A 69 11.61 10.42 -9.61
CA PRO A 69 11.82 11.57 -10.48
C PRO A 69 10.47 12.18 -10.88
N LYS A 70 10.32 13.49 -10.69
CA LYS A 70 9.19 14.25 -11.25
C LYS A 70 9.58 14.62 -12.67
N THR A 71 9.13 13.84 -13.65
CA THR A 71 9.20 14.19 -15.08
C THR A 71 8.30 15.37 -15.41
#